data_AF-A0A520BTB1-F1
#
_entry.id   AF-A0A520BTB1-F1
#
_cell.length_a   1.000
_cell.length_b   1.000
_cell.length_c   1.000
_cell.angle_alpha   90.00
_cell.angle_beta   90.00
_cell.angle_gamma   90.00
#
_symmetry.space_group_name_H-M   'P 1'
#
loop_
_entity.id
_entity.type
_entity.pdbx_description
1 polymer ?
#
loop_
_entity_poly.entity_id
_entity_poly.type
_entity_poly.pdbx_seq_one_letter_code
_entity_poly.pdbx_strand_id
1 'polypeptide(L)'
;MRASSMWSRPCQTRYFSLTRMWHICTGRKYSSVGCHTPRSNTSAPILKAWLDLPPTQRPRLVTLYLEQYDVASHAAGMHSAQAMQALATVDAGLARLRDGLRARGLGDSVDLIVLSDHGMSD
;
A
#
# COMPACT_ATOMS: atom_id res chain seq x y z
N MET A 1 39.47 -28.93 -20.09
CA MET A 1 38.75 -29.04 -18.80
C MET A 1 37.45 -28.27 -18.92
N ARG A 2 36.31 -28.98 -18.94
CA ARG A 2 34.94 -28.43 -18.90
C ARG A 2 34.49 -28.41 -17.43
N ALA A 3 33.80 -27.37 -17.00
CA ALA A 3 33.02 -27.38 -15.76
C ALA A 3 31.56 -27.11 -16.10
N SER A 4 30.71 -28.04 -15.69
CA SER A 4 29.28 -28.12 -15.97
C SER A 4 28.45 -27.14 -15.14
N SER A 5 27.31 -26.77 -15.71
CA SER A 5 26.13 -26.15 -15.12
C SER A 5 25.64 -26.86 -13.86
N MET A 6 25.24 -26.10 -12.82
CA MET A 6 24.50 -26.65 -11.69
C MET A 6 23.47 -25.64 -11.12
N TRP A 7 22.23 -26.12 -11.04
CA TRP A 7 21.07 -25.66 -10.23
C TRP A 7 20.05 -24.69 -10.84
N SER A 8 19.10 -25.30 -11.53
CA SER A 8 17.67 -24.93 -11.52
C SER A 8 17.00 -25.53 -10.28
N ARG A 9 16.15 -24.76 -9.56
CA ARG A 9 14.90 -25.24 -8.91
C ARG A 9 14.05 -24.09 -8.33
N PRO A 10 12.70 -24.24 -8.27
CA PRO A 10 11.73 -23.13 -8.23
C PRO A 10 11.34 -22.66 -6.82
N CYS A 11 10.95 -21.38 -6.70
CA CYS A 11 10.30 -20.84 -5.50
C CYS A 11 8.96 -21.55 -5.25
N GLN A 12 8.84 -22.27 -4.13
CA GLN A 12 7.55 -22.70 -3.62
C GLN A 12 6.93 -21.60 -2.75
N THR A 13 5.66 -21.28 -3.02
CA THR A 13 4.82 -20.43 -2.19
C THR A 13 4.45 -21.18 -0.91
N ARG A 14 4.84 -20.66 0.26
CA ARG A 14 4.30 -21.12 1.56
C ARG A 14 3.32 -20.09 2.08
N TYR A 15 2.06 -20.49 2.21
CA TYR A 15 1.08 -19.78 3.03
C TYR A 15 1.43 -20.00 4.50
N PHE A 16 1.44 -18.93 5.30
CA PHE A 16 1.50 -19.01 6.76
C PHE A 16 0.31 -18.32 7.39
N SER A 17 -0.35 -19.06 8.28
CA SER A 17 -1.51 -18.69 9.09
C SER A 17 -1.14 -17.65 10.17
N LEU A 18 -2.08 -16.77 10.49
CA LEU A 18 -1.95 -15.65 11.43
C LEU A 18 -1.97 -16.13 12.89
N THR A 19 -0.82 -16.10 13.58
CA THR A 19 -0.79 -15.78 15.02
C THR A 19 0.61 -15.32 15.44
N ARG A 20 0.74 -14.02 15.78
CA ARG A 20 1.82 -13.34 16.52
C ARG A 20 3.28 -13.81 16.32
N MET A 21 4.11 -12.98 15.67
CA MET A 21 5.44 -12.62 16.21
C MET A 21 6.06 -11.46 15.41
N TRP A 22 6.05 -10.26 16.00
CA TRP A 22 6.98 -9.21 15.61
C TRP A 22 8.32 -9.55 16.27
N HIS A 23 9.31 -9.99 15.48
CA HIS A 23 10.75 -9.69 15.59
C HIS A 23 11.51 -10.45 14.50
N ILE A 24 12.45 -9.74 13.86
CA ILE A 24 13.42 -10.17 12.84
C ILE A 24 12.85 -10.28 11.41
N CYS A 25 13.09 -9.24 10.62
CA CYS A 25 13.12 -9.31 9.16
C CYS A 25 14.48 -8.87 8.64
N THR A 26 15.46 -9.77 8.68
CA THR A 26 16.60 -9.74 7.75
C THR A 26 16.18 -10.50 6.49
N GLY A 27 15.73 -9.76 5.47
CA GLY A 27 15.29 -10.39 4.22
C GLY A 27 14.54 -9.42 3.31
N ARG A 28 15.29 -8.69 2.50
CA ARG A 28 14.84 -7.76 1.46
C ARG A 28 13.78 -8.42 0.55
N LYS A 29 12.47 -8.16 0.74
CA LYS A 29 11.40 -8.43 -0.25
C LYS A 29 9.99 -7.86 0.07
N TYR A 30 9.75 -7.28 1.23
CA TYR A 30 8.52 -6.52 1.51
C TYR A 30 8.87 -5.19 2.16
N SER A 31 8.42 -4.08 1.56
CA SER A 31 8.51 -2.75 2.15
C SER A 31 7.15 -2.34 2.68
N SER A 32 6.88 -2.65 3.95
CA SER A 32 5.81 -2.05 4.73
C SER A 32 6.34 -0.81 5.42
N VAL A 33 5.69 0.35 5.26
CA VAL A 33 5.97 1.50 6.14
C VAL A 33 5.30 1.22 7.48
N GLY A 34 6.12 0.91 8.50
CA GLY A 34 5.68 0.77 9.88
C GLY A 34 5.45 2.13 10.54
N CYS A 35 4.42 2.18 11.37
CA CYS A 35 3.94 3.36 12.09
C CYS A 35 5.02 3.98 12.98
N HIS A 36 5.59 5.10 12.52
CA HIS A 36 6.13 6.18 13.35
C HIS A 36 6.17 7.42 12.44
N THR A 37 5.10 8.22 12.39
CA THR A 37 5.16 9.56 11.79
C THR A 37 4.38 10.58 12.61
N PRO A 38 4.95 11.77 12.85
CA PRO A 38 4.16 12.91 13.31
C PRO A 38 3.18 13.29 12.20
N ARG A 39 1.89 13.30 12.56
CA ARG A 39 0.68 13.84 11.89
C ARG A 39 0.87 14.63 10.58
N SER A 40 1.49 14.03 9.56
CA SER A 40 1.74 14.63 8.25
C SER A 40 1.78 13.54 7.17
N ASN A 41 1.07 13.81 6.08
CA ASN A 41 0.74 12.95 4.94
C ASN A 41 1.98 12.44 4.16
N THR A 42 2.70 11.45 4.70
CA THR A 42 4.01 11.00 4.19
C THR A 42 3.94 9.79 3.25
N SER A 43 2.78 9.17 3.07
CA SER A 43 2.64 7.95 2.26
C SER A 43 2.71 8.20 0.74
N ALA A 44 2.20 9.35 0.27
CA ALA A 44 2.10 9.65 -1.16
C ALA A 44 3.47 9.87 -1.87
N PRO A 45 4.45 10.57 -1.27
CA PRO A 45 5.79 10.69 -1.84
C PRO A 45 6.52 9.34 -1.96
N ILE A 46 6.38 8.47 -0.95
CA ILE A 46 7.02 7.15 -0.93
C ILE A 46 6.44 6.25 -2.02
N LEU A 47 5.10 6.24 -2.17
CA LEU A 47 4.43 5.47 -3.20
C LEU A 47 4.90 5.88 -4.61
N LYS A 48 5.00 7.18 -4.88
CA LYS A 48 5.52 7.67 -6.17
C LYS A 48 6.96 7.21 -6.41
N ALA A 49 7.83 7.34 -5.40
CA ALA A 49 9.21 6.88 -5.50
C ALA A 49 9.32 5.38 -5.82
N TRP A 50 8.46 4.54 -5.23
CA TRP A 50 8.42 3.11 -5.55
C TRP A 50 7.94 2.82 -6.98
N LEU A 51 6.92 3.54 -7.46
CA LEU A 51 6.41 3.40 -8.82
C LEU A 51 7.45 3.80 -9.87
N ASP A 52 8.38 4.68 -9.52
CA ASP A 52 9.44 5.17 -10.42
C ASP A 52 10.71 4.27 -10.42
N LEU A 53 10.76 3.23 -9.57
CA LEU A 53 11.88 2.28 -9.58
C LEU A 53 11.95 1.47 -10.90
N PRO A 54 13.16 1.02 -11.30
CA PRO A 54 13.32 0.08 -12.41
C PRO A 54 12.46 -1.17 -12.23
N PRO A 55 11.95 -1.80 -13.30
CA PRO A 55 11.03 -2.94 -13.20
C PRO A 55 11.52 -4.10 -12.33
N THR A 56 12.83 -4.33 -12.25
CA THR A 56 13.44 -5.39 -11.43
C THR A 56 13.50 -5.07 -9.94
N GLN A 57 13.33 -3.81 -9.56
CA GLN A 57 13.37 -3.33 -8.17
C GLN A 57 12.01 -2.82 -7.68
N ARG A 58 11.09 -2.52 -8.62
CA ARG A 58 9.74 -2.05 -8.33
C ARG A 58 8.94 -3.12 -7.56
N PRO A 59 8.33 -2.77 -6.40
CA PRO A 59 7.43 -3.68 -5.70
C PRO A 59 6.26 -4.11 -6.60
N ARG A 60 5.91 -5.39 -6.54
CA ARG A 60 4.75 -5.94 -7.27
C ARG A 60 3.45 -5.91 -6.49
N LEU A 61 3.53 -5.67 -5.19
CA LEU A 61 2.41 -5.48 -4.29
C LEU A 61 2.73 -4.28 -3.42
N VAL A 62 1.80 -3.32 -3.35
CA VAL A 62 1.88 -2.16 -2.48
C VAL A 62 0.54 -2.00 -1.77
N THR A 63 0.60 -1.77 -0.47
CA THR A 63 -0.57 -1.51 0.36
C THR A 63 -0.53 -0.07 0.84
N LEU A 64 -1.66 0.63 0.76
CA LEU A 64 -1.85 1.98 1.26
C LEU A 64 -3.03 1.97 2.23
N TYR A 65 -2.84 2.52 3.42
CA TYR A 65 -3.88 2.69 4.44
C TYR A 65 -4.19 4.17 4.62
N LEU A 66 -5.48 4.51 4.70
CA LEU A 66 -6.00 5.87 4.78
C LEU A 66 -7.02 5.94 5.93
N GLU A 67 -6.67 6.65 7.00
CA GLU A 67 -7.43 6.67 8.27
C GLU A 67 -8.38 7.87 8.42
N GLN A 68 -8.34 8.83 7.49
CA GLN A 68 -8.91 10.16 7.72
C GLN A 68 -10.42 10.14 7.97
N TYR A 69 -11.16 9.31 7.23
CA TYR A 69 -12.61 9.22 7.38
C TYR A 69 -13.01 8.53 8.69
N ASP A 70 -12.36 7.43 9.04
CA ASP A 70 -12.60 6.71 10.32
C ASP A 70 -12.40 7.65 11.51
N VAL A 71 -11.26 8.35 11.56
CA VAL A 71 -10.94 9.29 12.63
C VAL A 71 -11.97 10.42 12.72
N ALA A 72 -12.36 11.01 11.58
CA ALA A 72 -13.31 12.11 11.56
C ALA A 72 -14.74 11.68 11.93
N SER A 73 -15.17 10.51 11.46
CA SER A 73 -16.50 9.96 11.76
C SER A 73 -16.60 9.50 13.22
N HIS A 74 -15.58 8.86 13.79
CA HIS A 74 -15.54 8.57 15.22
C HIS A 74 -15.61 9.83 16.10
N ALA A 75 -15.04 10.95 15.64
CA ALA A 75 -15.01 12.19 16.41
C ALA A 75 -16.33 12.99 16.34
N ALA A 76 -17.06 12.93 15.23
CA ALA A 76 -18.16 13.85 14.96
C ALA A 76 -19.45 13.20 14.40
N GLY A 77 -19.47 11.89 14.19
CA GLY A 77 -20.55 11.14 13.54
C GLY A 77 -20.31 10.94 12.04
N MET A 78 -20.83 9.84 11.50
CA MET A 78 -20.57 9.38 10.11
C MET A 78 -21.08 10.35 9.03
N HIS A 79 -22.04 11.21 9.36
CA HIS A 79 -22.62 12.20 8.43
C HIS A 79 -22.21 13.65 8.73
N SER A 80 -21.25 13.85 9.63
CA SER A 80 -20.77 15.19 9.99
C SER A 80 -20.04 15.88 8.83
N ALA A 81 -20.01 17.22 8.87
CA ALA A 81 -19.25 18.01 7.89
C ALA A 81 -17.76 17.63 7.88
N GLN A 82 -17.20 17.28 9.05
CA GLN A 82 -15.83 16.82 9.23
C GLN A 82 -15.59 15.47 8.54
N ALA A 83 -16.49 14.50 8.74
CA ALA A 83 -16.41 13.20 8.10
C ALA A 83 -16.52 13.32 6.57
N MET A 84 -17.47 14.12 6.07
CA MET A 84 -17.64 14.34 4.63
C MET A 84 -16.43 15.04 4.00
N GLN A 85 -15.82 16.00 4.71
CA GLN A 85 -14.59 16.66 4.24
C GLN A 85 -13.39 15.69 4.22
N ALA A 86 -13.29 14.79 5.20
CA ALA A 86 -12.28 13.75 5.24
C ALA A 86 -12.47 12.74 4.08
N LEU A 87 -13.71 12.34 3.79
CA LEU A 87 -14.05 11.48 2.66
C LEU A 87 -13.63 12.11 1.32
N ALA A 88 -13.96 13.39 1.11
CA ALA A 88 -13.55 14.13 -0.08
C ALA A 88 -12.01 14.20 -0.23
N THR A 89 -11.28 14.28 0.90
CA THR A 89 -9.82 14.26 0.91
C THR A 89 -9.26 12.90 0.48
N VAL A 90 -9.87 11.81 0.94
CA VAL A 90 -9.52 10.43 0.53
C VAL A 90 -9.76 10.24 -0.95
N ASP A 91 -10.95 10.62 -1.46
CA ASP A 91 -11.30 10.53 -2.88
C ASP A 91 -10.30 11.29 -3.77
N ALA A 92 -9.99 12.54 -3.42
CA ALA A 92 -8.99 13.32 -4.15
C ALA A 92 -7.58 12.68 -4.11
N GLY A 93 -7.24 11.99 -3.02
CA GLY A 93 -6.02 11.17 -2.91
C GLY A 93 -5.99 10.02 -3.92
N LEU A 94 -7.08 9.25 -3.99
CA LEU A 94 -7.24 8.12 -4.92
C LEU A 94 -7.23 8.60 -6.38
N ALA A 95 -7.89 9.71 -6.68
CA ALA A 95 -7.85 10.33 -8.01
C ALA A 95 -6.40 10.65 -8.43
N ARG A 96 -5.63 11.33 -7.55
CA ARG A 96 -4.22 11.64 -7.81
C ARG A 96 -3.33 10.39 -7.99
N LEU A 97 -3.62 9.31 -7.28
CA LEU A 97 -2.91 8.05 -7.45
C LEU A 97 -3.20 7.45 -8.83
N ARG A 98 -4.47 7.29 -9.18
CA ARG A 98 -4.92 6.77 -10.47
C ARG A 98 -4.36 7.57 -11.63
N ASP A 99 -4.41 8.89 -11.54
CA ASP A 99 -3.88 9.79 -12.57
C ASP A 99 -2.35 9.65 -12.69
N GLY A 100 -1.66 9.51 -11.55
CA GLY A 100 -0.22 9.26 -11.49
C GLY A 100 0.20 7.93 -12.12
N LEU A 101 -0.64 6.88 -12.01
CA LEU A 101 -0.43 5.59 -12.68
C LEU A 101 -0.59 5.72 -14.19
N ARG A 102 -1.66 6.38 -14.66
CA ARG A 102 -1.89 6.62 -16.10
C ARG A 102 -0.76 7.42 -16.74
N ALA A 103 -0.30 8.49 -16.08
CA ALA A 103 0.80 9.31 -16.56
C ALA A 103 2.13 8.55 -16.71
N ARG A 104 2.28 7.41 -16.02
CA ARG A 104 3.44 6.52 -16.12
C ARG A 104 3.27 5.37 -17.11
N GLY A 105 2.15 5.34 -17.85
CA GLY A 105 1.79 4.21 -18.71
C GLY A 105 1.46 2.93 -17.93
N LEU A 106 1.13 3.04 -16.64
CA LEU A 106 0.85 1.90 -15.76
C LEU A 106 -0.64 1.60 -15.61
N GLY A 107 -1.52 2.41 -16.21
CA GLY A 107 -2.97 2.35 -16.04
C GLY A 107 -3.60 0.97 -16.29
N ASP A 108 -3.11 0.26 -17.30
CA ASP A 108 -3.63 -1.06 -17.69
C ASP A 108 -2.81 -2.23 -17.10
N SER A 109 -1.72 -1.93 -16.41
CA SER A 109 -0.77 -2.92 -15.86
C SER A 109 -0.87 -3.08 -14.34
N VAL A 110 -1.67 -2.25 -13.69
CA VAL A 110 -1.82 -2.21 -12.24
C VAL A 110 -3.29 -2.42 -11.88
N ASP A 111 -3.54 -3.48 -11.14
CA ASP A 111 -4.83 -3.71 -10.50
C ASP A 111 -4.93 -2.86 -9.23
N LEU A 112 -5.80 -1.84 -9.26
CA LEU A 112 -6.09 -1.01 -8.08
C LEU A 112 -7.34 -1.54 -7.38
N ILE A 113 -7.15 -2.14 -6.21
CA ILE A 113 -8.23 -2.65 -5.36
C ILE A 113 -8.45 -1.66 -4.21
N VAL A 114 -9.66 -1.14 -4.09
CA VAL A 114 -10.08 -0.23 -3.01
C VAL A 114 -11.10 -0.95 -2.16
N LEU A 115 -10.83 -1.06 -0.87
CA LEU A 115 -11.70 -1.71 0.12
C LEU A 115 -11.59 -0.98 1.46
N SER A 116 -12.51 -1.31 2.37
CA SER A 116 -12.48 -0.89 3.76
C SER A 116 -12.46 -2.14 4.65
N ASP A 117 -11.86 -2.01 5.82
CA ASP A 117 -11.83 -3.05 6.86
C ASP A 117 -13.15 -3.18 7.60
N HIS A 118 -13.93 -2.09 7.72
CA HIS A 118 -15.26 -2.10 8.35
C HIS A 118 -16.17 -0.93 7.93
N GLY A 119 -17.43 -0.99 8.36
CA GLY A 119 -18.38 0.14 8.24
C GLY A 119 -18.32 1.10 9.43
N MET A 120 -19.22 2.09 9.43
CA MET A 120 -19.45 3.02 10.56
C MET A 120 -20.96 3.09 10.86
N SER A 121 -21.34 3.29 12.12
CA SER A 121 -22.73 3.49 12.55
C SER A 121 -22.79 4.49 13.70
N ASP A 122 -23.87 5.27 13.74
CA ASP A 122 -24.25 6.16 14.84
C ASP A 122 -25.49 5.60 15.59
#